data_AF-A0A0F7KFH4-F1
#
_entry.id   AF-A0A0F7KFH4-F1
#
_cell.length_a   1.000
_cell.length_b   1.000
_cell.length_c   1.000
_cell.angle_alpha   90.00
_cell.angle_beta   90.00
_cell.angle_gamma   90.00
#
_symmetry.space_group_name_H-M   'P 1'
#
loop_
_entity.id
_entity.type
_entity.pdbx_description
1 polymer ?
#
loop_
_entity_poly.entity_id
_entity_poly.type
_entity_poly.pdbx_seq_one_letter_code
_entity_poly.pdbx_strand_id
1 'polypeptide(L)'
;MQNVLKHAIYIFLAISAATAFIVLGALIYLWTNDAQIKDLPYLGGLISAVIFEVIGVVILFVKKGLKYLPEVEINKEEGETLEFMKRFIKSGSSVTIVSNRLAWLRKSAPIKDAIIQMAKDGTSLEIITPSEVADDIKKPLVDAGVIFYVTKEKVPPDARFTLVDGSRSGAEKLAIARGSHPEHEITIFDNNSGPQIIAMAKDIIRKSKELSRAA
;
A
#
# COMPACT_ATOMS: atom_id res chain seq x y z
N MET A 1 -13.85 -12.66 -18.63
CA MET A 1 -13.04 -13.43 -17.66
C MET A 1 -13.59 -13.36 -16.23
N GLN A 2 -13.95 -12.19 -15.71
CA GLN A 2 -14.46 -12.04 -14.33
C GLN A 2 -15.77 -12.81 -14.04
N ASN A 3 -16.70 -12.89 -15.00
CA ASN A 3 -17.97 -13.62 -14.81
C ASN A 3 -17.79 -15.13 -14.75
N VAL A 4 -16.86 -15.69 -15.53
CA VAL A 4 -16.52 -17.13 -15.50
C VAL A 4 -15.87 -17.48 -14.16
N LEU A 5 -14.97 -16.63 -13.67
CA LEU A 5 -14.35 -16.80 -12.35
C LEU A 5 -15.39 -16.76 -11.21
N LYS A 6 -16.37 -15.84 -11.28
CA LYS A 6 -17.47 -15.79 -10.31
C LYS A 6 -18.30 -17.07 -10.32
N HIS A 7 -18.67 -17.57 -11.50
CA HIS A 7 -19.43 -18.82 -11.62
C HIS A 7 -18.65 -20.01 -11.07
N ALA A 8 -17.35 -20.13 -11.36
CA ALA A 8 -16.50 -21.18 -10.81
C ALA A 8 -16.44 -21.14 -9.28
N ILE A 9 -16.33 -19.95 -8.68
CA ILE A 9 -16.34 -19.77 -7.22
C ILE A 9 -17.70 -20.17 -6.63
N TYR A 10 -18.82 -19.79 -7.26
CA TYR A 10 -20.15 -20.17 -6.78
C TYR A 10 -20.42 -21.66 -6.87
N ILE A 11 -19.99 -22.31 -7.96
CA ILE A 11 -20.08 -23.76 -8.10
C ILE A 11 -19.24 -24.46 -7.03
N PHE A 12 -18.01 -24.00 -6.81
CA PHE A 12 -17.15 -24.53 -5.75
C PHE A 12 -17.80 -24.37 -4.37
N LEU A 13 -18.32 -23.18 -4.04
CA LEU A 13 -19.03 -22.94 -2.78
C LEU A 13 -20.26 -23.83 -2.62
N ALA A 14 -21.03 -24.06 -3.69
CA ALA A 14 -22.21 -24.93 -3.65
C ALA A 14 -21.83 -26.39 -3.39
N ILE A 15 -20.77 -26.88 -4.04
CA ILE A 15 -20.24 -28.24 -3.80
C ILE A 15 -19.75 -28.36 -2.36
N SER A 16 -18.94 -27.42 -1.88
CA SER A 16 -18.45 -27.45 -0.50
C SER A 16 -19.57 -27.40 0.54
N ALA A 17 -20.60 -26.56 0.32
CA ALA A 17 -21.76 -26.51 1.18
C ALA A 17 -22.51 -27.86 1.19
N ALA A 18 -22.72 -28.46 0.01
CA ALA A 18 -23.37 -29.76 -0.09
C ALA A 18 -22.56 -30.86 0.62
N THR A 19 -21.24 -30.92 0.43
CA THR A 19 -20.36 -31.86 1.13
C THR A 19 -20.45 -31.68 2.64
N ALA A 20 -20.40 -30.44 3.13
CA ALA A 20 -20.54 -30.14 4.55
C ALA A 20 -21.90 -30.56 5.13
N PHE A 21 -23.00 -30.32 4.41
CA PHE A 21 -24.33 -30.76 4.83
C PHE A 21 -24.47 -32.28 4.86
N ILE A 22 -23.88 -33.00 3.90
CA ILE A 22 -23.87 -34.47 3.89
C ILE A 22 -23.10 -35.01 5.09
N VAL A 23 -21.93 -34.44 5.40
CA VAL A 23 -21.13 -34.83 6.58
C VAL A 23 -21.90 -34.55 7.87
N LEU A 24 -22.52 -33.37 8.00
CA LEU A 24 -23.35 -33.04 9.17
C LEU A 24 -24.52 -34.01 9.32
N GLY A 25 -25.23 -34.32 8.23
CA GLY A 25 -26.33 -35.29 8.24
C GLY A 25 -25.86 -36.70 8.65
N ALA A 26 -24.70 -37.14 8.16
CA ALA A 26 -24.10 -38.41 8.52
C ALA A 26 -23.68 -38.47 10.01
N LEU A 27 -23.12 -37.38 10.54
CA LEU A 27 -22.76 -37.27 11.96
C LEU A 27 -24.01 -37.24 12.85
N ILE A 28 -25.06 -36.51 12.45
CA ILE A 28 -26.36 -36.52 13.16
C ILE A 28 -26.95 -37.92 13.15
N TYR A 29 -26.94 -38.61 12.01
CA TYR A 29 -27.45 -39.98 11.88
C TYR A 29 -26.74 -40.96 12.81
N LEU A 30 -25.40 -40.91 12.88
CA LEU A 30 -24.62 -41.71 13.83
C LEU A 30 -24.99 -41.41 15.27
N TRP A 31 -25.18 -40.13 15.60
CA TRP A 31 -25.50 -39.69 16.95
C TRP A 31 -26.92 -40.05 17.40
N THR A 32 -27.90 -40.04 16.49
CA THR A 32 -29.32 -40.30 16.83
C THR A 32 -29.72 -41.77 16.75
N ASN A 33 -29.03 -42.59 15.96
CA ASN A 33 -29.44 -43.98 15.70
C ASN A 33 -28.50 -45.04 16.29
N ASP A 34 -27.56 -44.65 17.16
CA ASP A 34 -26.54 -45.54 17.75
C ASP A 34 -25.78 -46.38 16.70
N ALA A 35 -25.69 -45.84 15.48
CA ALA A 35 -25.08 -46.49 14.34
C ALA A 35 -23.54 -46.45 14.47
N GLN A 36 -22.86 -47.47 13.96
CA GLN A 36 -21.40 -47.51 14.02
C GLN A 36 -20.80 -46.82 12.80
N ILE A 37 -19.58 -46.28 12.94
CA ILE A 37 -18.84 -45.67 11.84
C ILE A 37 -18.68 -46.64 10.65
N LYS A 38 -18.66 -47.95 10.92
CA LYS A 38 -18.61 -49.02 9.90
C LYS A 38 -19.82 -49.04 8.97
N ASP A 39 -20.97 -48.52 9.41
CA ASP A 39 -22.21 -48.45 8.63
C ASP A 39 -22.17 -47.34 7.57
N LEU A 40 -21.17 -46.43 7.66
CA LEU A 40 -20.95 -45.33 6.72
C LEU A 40 -19.53 -45.40 6.14
N PRO A 41 -19.28 -46.29 5.16
CA PRO A 41 -17.93 -46.59 4.66
C PRO A 41 -17.21 -45.39 4.03
N TYR A 42 -17.96 -44.37 3.60
CA TYR A 42 -17.41 -43.15 2.97
C TYR A 42 -17.24 -41.97 3.93
N LEU A 43 -17.71 -42.06 5.18
CA LEU A 43 -17.71 -40.93 6.11
C LEU A 43 -16.30 -40.40 6.38
N GLY A 44 -15.31 -41.29 6.57
CA GLY A 44 -13.92 -40.88 6.77
C GLY A 44 -13.34 -40.10 5.58
N GLY A 45 -13.69 -40.52 4.35
CA GLY A 45 -13.32 -39.81 3.12
C GLY A 45 -14.01 -38.46 3.00
N LEU A 46 -15.31 -38.38 3.33
CA LEU A 46 -16.08 -37.13 3.31
C LEU A 46 -15.58 -36.12 4.35
N ILE A 47 -15.29 -36.56 5.58
CA ILE A 47 -14.69 -35.70 6.63
C ILE A 47 -13.35 -35.17 6.15
N SER A 48 -12.50 -36.03 5.58
CA SER A 48 -11.20 -35.63 5.04
C SER A 48 -11.35 -34.60 3.92
N ALA A 49 -12.30 -34.79 3.01
CA ALA A 49 -12.60 -33.84 1.93
C ALA A 49 -13.00 -32.46 2.49
N VAL A 50 -13.91 -32.41 3.46
CA VAL A 50 -14.31 -31.14 4.12
C VAL A 50 -13.11 -30.44 4.76
N ILE A 51 -12.23 -31.17 5.45
CA ILE A 51 -11.03 -30.60 6.07
C ILE A 51 -10.12 -29.97 4.99
N PHE A 52 -9.84 -30.68 3.89
CA PHE A 52 -9.02 -30.15 2.81
C PHE A 52 -9.66 -28.95 2.11
N GLU A 53 -10.98 -28.94 1.93
CA GLU A 53 -11.71 -27.80 1.38
C GLU A 53 -11.59 -26.57 2.27
N VAL A 54 -11.79 -26.71 3.58
CA VAL A 54 -11.65 -25.61 4.55
C VAL A 54 -10.22 -25.05 4.52
N ILE A 55 -9.20 -25.93 4.57
CA ILE A 55 -7.80 -25.53 4.49
C ILE A 55 -7.52 -24.79 3.17
N GLY A 56 -7.99 -25.33 2.04
CA GLY A 56 -7.80 -24.73 0.73
C GLY A 56 -8.43 -23.34 0.63
N VAL A 57 -9.64 -23.17 1.17
CA VAL A 57 -10.33 -21.88 1.24
C VAL A 57 -9.55 -20.89 2.09
N VAL A 58 -9.11 -21.28 3.29
CA VAL A 58 -8.30 -20.42 4.17
C VAL A 58 -7.02 -19.97 3.47
N ILE A 59 -6.27 -20.89 2.86
CA ILE A 59 -5.04 -20.57 2.12
C ILE A 59 -5.33 -19.58 0.98
N LEU A 60 -6.43 -19.78 0.24
CA LEU A 60 -6.81 -18.89 -0.87
C LEU A 60 -7.17 -17.50 -0.36
N PHE A 61 -7.93 -17.40 0.73
CA PHE A 61 -8.27 -16.12 1.35
C PHE A 61 -7.06 -15.40 1.90
N VAL A 62 -6.14 -16.12 2.57
CA VAL A 62 -4.87 -15.56 3.03
C VAL A 62 -4.06 -15.04 1.85
N LYS A 63 -3.83 -15.85 0.81
CA LYS A 63 -3.04 -15.46 -0.36
C LYS A 63 -3.64 -14.27 -1.10
N LYS A 64 -4.98 -14.21 -1.22
CA LYS A 64 -5.66 -13.05 -1.82
C LYS A 64 -5.63 -11.84 -0.91
N GLY A 65 -5.87 -12.00 0.39
CA GLY A 65 -5.87 -10.94 1.38
C GLY A 65 -4.51 -10.25 1.51
N LEU A 66 -3.43 -11.04 1.54
CA LEU A 66 -2.05 -10.53 1.59
C LEU A 66 -1.73 -9.59 0.42
N LYS A 67 -2.34 -9.80 -0.76
CA LYS A 67 -2.14 -8.91 -1.93
C LYS A 67 -2.72 -7.50 -1.71
N TYR A 68 -3.72 -7.36 -0.85
CA TYR A 68 -4.38 -6.07 -0.57
C TYR A 68 -3.84 -5.38 0.66
N LEU A 69 -2.93 -6.00 1.41
CA LEU A 69 -2.29 -5.35 2.54
C LEU A 69 -1.19 -4.41 2.01
N PRO A 70 -1.15 -3.16 2.50
CA PRO A 70 -0.05 -2.29 2.19
C PRO A 70 1.24 -2.83 2.81
N GLU A 71 2.36 -2.54 2.17
CA GLU A 71 3.67 -2.85 2.72
C GLU A 71 3.95 -1.86 3.85
N VAL A 72 4.40 -2.36 5.00
CA VAL A 72 4.70 -1.54 6.18
C VAL A 72 6.15 -1.75 6.54
N GLU A 73 6.91 -0.66 6.57
CA GLU A 73 8.31 -0.64 6.98
C GLU A 73 8.43 0.14 8.29
N ILE A 74 9.01 -0.49 9.32
CA ILE A 74 9.17 0.12 10.65
C ILE A 74 10.64 0.48 10.80
N ASN A 75 10.93 1.77 10.74
CA ASN A 75 12.28 2.30 10.90
C ASN A 75 12.43 2.87 12.31
N LYS A 76 13.43 2.37 13.05
CA LYS A 76 13.70 2.79 14.42
C LYS A 76 14.76 3.88 14.45
N GLU A 77 15.62 3.92 13.44
CA GLU A 77 16.67 4.91 13.32
C GLU A 77 16.42 5.92 12.19
N GLU A 78 16.96 7.14 12.35
CA GLU A 78 16.91 8.17 11.31
C GLU A 78 17.62 7.66 10.04
N GLY A 79 18.75 6.96 10.17
CA GLY A 79 19.50 6.39 9.05
C GLY A 79 18.69 5.45 8.16
N GLU A 80 17.93 4.54 8.76
CA GLU A 80 17.04 3.59 8.06
C GLU A 80 15.95 4.34 7.28
N THR A 81 15.36 5.37 7.89
CA THR A 81 14.37 6.24 7.23
C THR A 81 14.97 6.97 6.03
N LEU A 82 16.22 7.42 6.13
CA LEU A 82 16.91 8.09 5.04
C LEU A 82 17.20 7.13 3.88
N GLU A 83 17.64 5.91 4.18
CA GLU A 83 17.89 4.87 3.17
C GLU A 83 16.59 4.44 2.48
N PHE A 84 15.51 4.26 3.24
CA PHE A 84 14.18 4.03 2.71
C PHE A 84 13.80 5.11 1.70
N MET A 85 13.87 6.39 2.10
CA MET A 85 13.48 7.51 1.25
C MET A 85 14.31 7.52 -0.05
N LYS A 86 15.62 7.26 0.05
CA LYS A 86 16.51 7.15 -1.12
C LYS A 86 16.09 6.02 -2.05
N ARG A 87 15.82 4.82 -1.52
CA ARG A 87 15.36 3.66 -2.30
C ARG A 87 14.00 3.92 -2.94
N PHE A 88 13.08 4.52 -2.18
CA PHE A 88 11.73 4.80 -2.62
C PHE A 88 11.70 5.82 -3.75
N ILE A 89 12.37 6.96 -3.58
CA ILE A 89 12.48 8.01 -4.61
C ILE A 89 13.12 7.41 -5.88
N LYS A 90 14.23 6.66 -5.76
CA LYS A 90 14.92 5.98 -6.89
C LYS A 90 14.05 5.02 -7.68
N SER A 91 12.95 4.52 -7.11
CA SER A 91 12.09 3.56 -7.78
C SER A 91 11.18 4.16 -8.85
N GLY A 92 10.99 5.48 -8.85
CA GLY A 92 10.11 6.20 -9.77
C GLY A 92 10.85 7.08 -10.79
N SER A 93 10.20 7.30 -11.94
CA SER A 93 10.62 8.28 -12.95
C SER A 93 10.01 9.67 -12.70
N SER A 94 8.94 9.74 -11.91
CA SER A 94 8.40 10.99 -11.36
C SER A 94 8.17 10.85 -9.87
N VAL A 95 8.44 11.91 -9.11
CA VAL A 95 8.35 11.91 -7.66
C VAL A 95 7.77 13.24 -7.19
N THR A 96 6.69 13.18 -6.44
CA THR A 96 6.10 14.33 -5.76
C THR A 96 6.19 14.13 -4.25
N ILE A 97 6.90 15.01 -3.56
CA ILE A 97 7.06 15.00 -2.11
C ILE A 97 6.16 16.08 -1.51
N VAL A 98 5.22 15.70 -0.65
CA VAL A 98 4.37 16.61 0.11
C VAL A 98 4.85 16.59 1.57
N SER A 99 5.34 17.73 2.05
CA SER A 99 5.88 17.81 3.41
C SER A 99 5.75 19.21 4.01
N ASN A 100 5.32 19.27 5.27
CA ASN A 100 5.22 20.54 6.02
C ASN A 100 6.56 21.14 6.42
N ARG A 101 7.60 20.30 6.55
CA ARG A 101 8.90 20.71 7.05
C ARG A 101 9.99 20.04 6.25
N LEU A 102 10.83 20.84 5.62
CA LEU A 102 11.99 20.38 4.85
C LEU A 102 13.30 20.41 5.65
N ALA A 103 13.23 20.54 6.98
CA ALA A 103 14.41 20.57 7.84
C ALA A 103 15.27 19.30 7.72
N TRP A 104 14.68 18.17 7.35
CA TRP A 104 15.38 16.91 7.11
C TRP A 104 16.35 16.98 5.91
N LEU A 105 16.07 17.82 4.90
CA LEU A 105 16.99 18.07 3.78
C LEU A 105 18.26 18.81 4.20
N ARG A 106 18.22 19.59 5.28
CA ARG A 106 19.44 20.21 5.86
C ARG A 106 20.29 19.21 6.62
N LYS A 107 19.64 18.27 7.31
CA LYS A 107 20.31 17.27 8.15
C LYS A 107 20.93 16.14 7.34
N SER A 108 20.44 15.89 6.13
CA SER A 108 20.88 14.78 5.29
C SER A 108 21.41 15.25 3.94
N ALA A 109 22.72 15.53 3.87
CA ALA A 109 23.43 15.71 2.61
C ALA A 109 23.23 14.53 1.64
N PRO A 110 23.28 13.25 2.07
CA PRO A 110 23.08 12.12 1.17
C PRO A 110 21.73 12.10 0.43
N ILE A 111 20.64 12.56 1.06
CA ILE A 111 19.35 12.64 0.36
C ILE A 111 19.32 13.85 -0.57
N LYS A 112 19.83 14.99 -0.13
CA LYS A 112 19.93 16.18 -0.98
C LYS A 112 20.68 15.84 -2.27
N ASP A 113 21.82 15.17 -2.15
CA ASP A 113 22.64 14.74 -3.30
C ASP A 113 21.91 13.71 -4.17
N ALA A 114 21.20 12.76 -3.55
CA ALA A 114 20.39 11.80 -4.30
C ALA A 114 19.28 12.48 -5.11
N ILE A 115 18.55 13.44 -4.52
CA ILE A 115 17.50 14.21 -5.22
C ILE A 115 18.10 15.03 -6.35
N ILE A 116 19.22 15.71 -6.11
CA ILE A 116 19.93 16.50 -7.13
C ILE A 116 20.36 15.60 -8.30
N GLN A 117 20.98 14.46 -8.00
CA GLN A 117 21.43 13.54 -9.02
C GLN A 117 20.25 13.01 -9.85
N MET A 118 19.17 12.62 -9.19
CA MET A 118 17.98 12.12 -9.88
C MET A 118 17.31 13.16 -10.77
N ALA A 119 17.25 14.42 -10.33
CA ALA A 119 16.73 15.51 -11.15
C ALA A 119 17.60 15.73 -12.41
N LYS A 120 18.93 15.67 -12.26
CA LYS A 120 19.89 15.73 -13.38
C LYS A 120 19.78 14.53 -14.33
N ASP A 121 19.46 13.35 -13.80
CA ASP A 121 19.26 12.12 -14.58
C ASP A 121 17.90 12.11 -15.32
N GLY A 122 17.09 13.17 -15.21
CA GLY A 122 15.83 13.34 -15.92
C GLY A 122 14.57 12.93 -15.14
N THR A 123 14.70 12.63 -13.84
CA THR A 123 13.54 12.36 -12.98
C THR A 123 12.76 13.64 -12.73
N SER A 124 11.45 13.62 -12.97
CA SER A 124 10.58 14.75 -12.64
C SER A 124 10.36 14.81 -11.12
N LEU A 125 10.97 15.79 -10.45
CA LEU A 125 10.93 15.95 -9.00
C LEU A 125 10.18 17.22 -8.61
N GLU A 126 9.15 17.06 -7.79
CA GLU A 126 8.32 18.14 -7.29
C GLU A 126 8.25 18.10 -5.77
N ILE A 127 8.37 19.26 -5.13
CA ILE A 127 8.25 19.39 -3.68
C ILE A 127 7.15 20.41 -3.37
N ILE A 128 6.17 19.99 -2.58
CA ILE A 128 5.04 20.82 -2.13
C ILE A 128 5.21 21.07 -0.62
N THR A 129 5.19 22.34 -0.24
CA THR A 129 5.39 22.79 1.14
C THR A 129 4.50 23.99 1.45
N PRO A 130 4.00 24.15 2.69
CA PRO A 130 3.20 25.31 3.07
C PRO A 130 4.03 26.59 3.21
N SER A 131 5.28 26.47 3.65
CA SER A 131 6.15 27.61 3.96
C SER A 131 7.27 27.77 2.94
N GLU A 132 7.73 29.00 2.77
CA GLU A 132 8.91 29.28 1.96
C GLU A 132 10.12 28.51 2.46
N VAL A 133 10.89 28.00 1.50
CA VAL A 133 12.09 27.21 1.75
C VAL A 133 13.28 28.14 1.70
N ALA A 134 14.13 28.09 2.70
CA ALA A 134 15.35 28.87 2.74
C ALA A 134 16.27 28.58 1.54
N ASP A 135 16.94 29.63 1.07
CA ASP A 135 17.73 29.64 -0.17
C ASP A 135 18.86 28.59 -0.20
N ASP A 136 19.43 28.24 0.95
CA ASP A 136 20.49 27.24 1.10
C ASP A 136 20.04 25.82 0.72
N ILE A 137 18.74 25.54 0.87
CA ILE A 137 18.10 24.29 0.45
C ILE A 137 17.55 24.44 -0.96
N LYS A 138 16.84 25.55 -1.23
CA LYS A 138 16.05 25.75 -2.44
C LYS A 138 16.92 25.88 -3.69
N LYS A 139 17.94 26.76 -3.68
CA LYS A 139 18.72 27.07 -4.88
C LYS A 139 19.38 25.83 -5.50
N PRO A 140 20.13 24.99 -4.74
CA PRO A 140 20.78 23.81 -5.32
C PRO A 140 19.81 22.79 -5.92
N LEU A 141 18.59 22.70 -5.39
CA LEU A 141 17.57 21.78 -5.87
C LEU A 141 16.87 22.32 -7.13
N VAL A 142 16.54 23.61 -7.14
CA VAL A 142 15.98 24.28 -8.32
C VAL A 142 16.96 24.26 -9.49
N ASP A 143 18.25 24.53 -9.23
CA ASP A 143 19.30 24.48 -10.25
C ASP A 143 19.47 23.07 -10.85
N ALA A 144 19.12 22.03 -10.09
CA ALA A 144 19.10 20.65 -10.55
C ALA A 144 17.83 20.26 -11.33
N GLY A 145 16.82 21.13 -11.37
CA GLY A 145 15.54 20.89 -12.05
C GLY A 145 14.37 20.51 -11.14
N VAL A 146 14.52 20.60 -9.81
CA VAL A 146 13.43 20.34 -8.85
C VAL A 146 12.45 21.50 -8.82
N ILE A 147 11.15 21.19 -8.94
CA ILE A 147 10.08 22.21 -8.91
C ILE A 147 9.54 22.33 -7.49
N PHE A 148 9.44 23.56 -6.98
CA PHE A 148 8.84 23.85 -5.68
C PHE A 148 7.46 24.50 -5.85
N TYR A 149 6.48 23.99 -5.10
CA TYR A 149 5.17 24.60 -4.93
C TYR A 149 5.01 25.04 -3.47
N VAL A 150 4.77 26.32 -3.26
CA VAL A 150 4.58 26.89 -1.92
C VAL A 150 3.13 27.32 -1.77
N THR A 151 2.37 26.64 -0.90
CA THR A 151 0.91 26.85 -0.82
C THR A 151 0.50 28.03 0.06
N LYS A 152 1.37 28.49 0.98
CA LYS A 152 1.12 29.59 1.94
C LYS A 152 -0.18 29.43 2.76
N GLU A 153 -0.61 28.20 2.99
CA GLU A 153 -1.84 27.90 3.72
C GLU A 153 -1.74 28.30 5.20
N LYS A 154 -2.81 28.89 5.75
CA LYS A 154 -2.90 29.27 7.18
C LYS A 154 -2.82 28.05 8.10
N VAL A 155 -3.38 26.93 7.66
CA VAL A 155 -3.34 25.64 8.36
C VAL A 155 -2.66 24.65 7.42
N PRO A 156 -1.39 24.28 7.67
CA PRO A 156 -0.68 23.38 6.79
C PRO A 156 -1.25 21.96 6.87
N PRO A 157 -1.25 21.18 5.77
CA PRO A 157 -1.79 19.83 5.77
C PRO A 157 -0.93 18.89 6.61
N ASP A 158 -1.48 18.20 7.60
CA ASP A 158 -0.70 17.24 8.41
C ASP A 158 -0.13 16.05 7.61
N ALA A 159 -0.69 15.82 6.43
CA ALA A 159 -0.28 14.75 5.54
C ALA A 159 1.18 14.91 5.07
N ARG A 160 2.01 13.91 5.35
CA ARG A 160 3.38 13.78 4.85
C ARG A 160 3.47 12.52 4.02
N PHE A 161 3.68 12.69 2.73
CA PHE A 161 3.76 11.56 1.83
C PHE A 161 4.64 11.84 0.63
N THR A 162 5.15 10.76 0.06
CA THR A 162 5.88 10.78 -1.20
C THR A 162 5.12 9.91 -2.18
N LEU A 163 4.74 10.48 -3.31
CA LEU A 163 4.11 9.77 -4.42
C LEU A 163 5.15 9.58 -5.52
N VAL A 164 5.36 8.34 -5.95
CA VAL A 164 6.19 8.03 -7.13
C VAL A 164 5.30 7.56 -8.27
N ASP A 165 5.70 7.91 -9.49
CA ASP A 165 5.03 7.58 -10.76
C ASP A 165 3.55 7.99 -10.81
N GLY A 166 3.19 9.08 -10.12
CA GLY A 166 1.81 9.56 -10.00
C GLY A 166 1.13 9.91 -11.34
N SER A 167 1.90 10.14 -12.41
CA SER A 167 1.40 10.37 -13.77
C SER A 167 1.15 9.09 -14.56
N ARG A 168 1.63 7.93 -14.10
CA ARG A 168 1.58 6.65 -14.81
C ARG A 168 0.67 5.66 -14.11
N SER A 169 -0.56 5.55 -14.62
CA SER A 169 -1.55 4.58 -14.13
C SER A 169 -1.01 3.16 -14.13
N GLY A 170 -1.11 2.48 -13.00
CA GLY A 170 -0.65 1.10 -12.81
C GLY A 170 0.75 0.96 -12.21
N ALA A 171 1.54 2.04 -12.16
CA ALA A 171 2.89 2.05 -11.57
C ALA A 171 2.99 2.87 -10.28
N GLU A 172 1.92 3.56 -9.87
CA GLU A 172 1.92 4.43 -8.70
C GLU A 172 2.28 3.68 -7.42
N LYS A 173 3.18 4.30 -6.63
CA LYS A 173 3.39 3.94 -5.23
C LYS A 173 3.37 5.19 -4.37
N LEU A 174 2.73 5.08 -3.21
CA LEU A 174 2.56 6.16 -2.25
C LEU A 174 3.12 5.72 -0.91
N ALA A 175 4.16 6.38 -0.43
CA ALA A 175 4.67 6.20 0.93
C ALA A 175 4.08 7.27 1.84
N ILE A 176 3.39 6.86 2.90
CA ILE A 176 2.87 7.73 3.95
C ILE A 176 3.64 7.42 5.24
N ALA A 177 4.32 8.42 5.78
CA ALA A 177 4.97 8.29 7.08
C ALA A 177 3.97 8.59 8.20
N ARG A 178 3.88 7.71 9.19
CA ARG A 178 3.08 7.83 10.42
C ARG A 178 3.99 7.70 11.64
N GLY A 179 3.56 8.31 12.75
CA GLY A 179 4.26 8.25 14.04
C GLY A 179 5.20 9.43 14.32
N SER A 180 5.44 9.64 15.62
CA SER A 180 6.51 10.48 16.17
C SER A 180 7.60 9.58 16.72
N HIS A 181 8.87 10.00 16.59
CA HIS A 181 10.05 9.31 17.11
C HIS A 181 9.80 8.69 18.51
N PRO A 182 10.22 7.43 18.78
CA PRO A 182 11.29 6.67 18.12
C PRO A 182 10.86 5.67 17.05
N GLU A 183 9.57 5.43 16.81
CA GLU A 183 9.11 4.47 15.80
C GLU A 183 8.49 5.22 14.61
N HIS A 184 9.23 5.30 13.51
CA HIS A 184 8.72 5.83 12.25
C HIS A 184 8.16 4.68 11.42
N GLU A 185 6.83 4.60 11.35
CA GLU A 185 6.14 3.64 10.51
C GLU A 185 5.91 4.27 9.14
N ILE A 186 6.34 3.59 8.09
CA ILE A 186 6.09 4.02 6.71
C ILE A 186 5.19 2.97 6.06
N THR A 187 3.98 3.40 5.73
CA THR A 187 3.03 2.58 5.00
C THR A 187 3.13 2.90 3.51
N ILE A 188 3.40 1.88 2.70
CA ILE A 188 3.50 1.97 1.25
C ILE A 188 2.24 1.39 0.63
N PHE A 189 1.53 2.23 -0.10
CA PHE A 189 0.37 1.85 -0.90
C PHE A 189 0.76 1.76 -2.36
N ASP A 190 0.25 0.73 -3.03
CA ASP A 190 0.31 0.54 -4.47
C ASP A 190 -1.11 0.46 -5.06
N ASN A 191 -1.19 0.24 -6.37
CA ASN A 191 -2.47 0.11 -7.06
C ASN A 191 -3.34 -1.07 -6.60
N ASN A 192 -2.78 -2.05 -5.89
CA ASN A 192 -3.52 -3.18 -5.35
C ASN A 192 -4.00 -2.92 -3.92
N SER A 193 -3.14 -2.39 -3.07
CA SER A 193 -3.33 -2.25 -1.62
C SER A 193 -4.02 -0.96 -1.22
N GLY A 194 -3.94 0.11 -2.02
CA GLY A 194 -4.55 1.39 -1.67
C GLY A 194 -4.88 2.31 -2.85
N PRO A 195 -5.59 1.87 -3.89
CA PRO A 195 -5.89 2.70 -5.07
C PRO A 195 -6.67 3.97 -4.71
N GLN A 196 -7.57 3.89 -3.72
CA GLN A 196 -8.36 5.02 -3.25
C GLN A 196 -7.50 6.06 -2.51
N ILE A 197 -6.51 5.60 -1.74
CA ILE A 197 -5.57 6.46 -1.01
C ILE A 197 -4.63 7.17 -1.99
N ILE A 198 -4.17 6.47 -3.03
CA ILE A 198 -3.38 7.05 -4.13
C ILE A 198 -4.19 8.12 -4.88
N ALA A 199 -5.46 7.85 -5.20
CA ALA A 199 -6.33 8.82 -5.85
C ALA A 199 -6.51 10.09 -5.00
N MET A 200 -6.71 9.93 -3.69
CA MET A 200 -6.80 11.03 -2.74
C MET A 200 -5.50 11.85 -2.68
N ALA A 201 -4.34 11.19 -2.64
CA ALA A 201 -3.05 11.86 -2.66
C ALA A 201 -2.84 12.69 -3.94
N LYS A 202 -3.26 12.16 -5.10
CA LYS A 202 -3.21 12.88 -6.39
C LYS A 202 -4.12 14.12 -6.37
N ASP A 203 -5.31 14.00 -5.78
CA ASP A 203 -6.22 15.15 -5.63
C ASP A 203 -5.67 16.21 -4.68
N ILE A 204 -5.02 15.82 -3.57
CA ILE A 204 -4.33 16.74 -2.67
C ILE A 204 -3.22 17.47 -3.44
N ILE A 205 -2.35 16.75 -4.14
CA ILE A 205 -1.28 17.33 -4.97
C ILE A 205 -1.84 18.35 -5.96
N ARG A 206 -2.91 17.97 -6.68
CA ARG A 206 -3.54 18.85 -7.66
C ARG A 206 -4.06 20.14 -7.02
N LYS A 207 -4.81 20.02 -5.92
CA LYS A 207 -5.33 21.19 -5.18
C LYS A 207 -4.21 22.06 -4.62
N SER A 208 -3.16 21.47 -4.07
CA SER A 208 -2.00 22.22 -3.57
C SER A 208 -1.28 22.98 -4.69
N LYS A 209 -1.16 22.40 -5.89
CA LYS A 209 -0.61 23.11 -7.05
C LYS A 209 -1.50 24.26 -7.51
N GLU A 210 -2.81 24.08 -7.51
CA GLU A 210 -3.79 25.14 -7.81
C GLU A 210 -3.65 26.29 -6.81
N LEU A 211 -3.57 26.00 -5.50
CA LEU A 211 -3.37 26.99 -4.44
C LEU A 211 -2.04 27.74 -4.60
N SER A 212 -0.95 27.02 -4.87
CA SER A 212 0.37 27.63 -5.07
C SER A 212 0.43 28.58 -6.28
N ARG A 213 -0.44 28.39 -7.29
CA ARG A 213 -0.54 29.29 -8.44
C ARG A 213 -1.43 30.50 -8.19
N ALA A 214 -2.33 30.40 -7.22
CA ALA A 214 -3.24 31.49 -6.82
C ALA A 214 -2.64 32.41 -5.75
N ALA A 215 -1.52 32.01 -5.12
CA ALA A 215 -0.83 32.68 -4.01
C ALA A 215 0.44 33.43 -4.45
#